data_AF-A0A8I0S3L7-F1
#
_entry.id   AF-A0A8I0S3L7-F1
#
_cell.length_a   1.000
_cell.length_b   1.000
_cell.length_c   1.000
_cell.angle_alpha   90.00
_cell.angle_beta   90.00
_cell.angle_gamma   90.00
#
_symmetry.space_group_name_H-M   'P 1'
#
loop_
_entity.id
_entity.type
_entity.pdbx_description
1 polymer ?
#
loop_
_entity_poly.entity_id
_entity_poly.type
_entity_poly.pdbx_seq_one_letter_code
_entity_poly.pdbx_strand_id
1 'polypeptide(L)'
;MTFKKIERAQLELSILAILCSFAASNTFAQVAEPATPATVEACVALSSSADRLACYDSIFKAPTVIEPQVTEPMVAAAPPVKSKELEKSSPESLKDKVVQKVSDLNLIGAAPKFDPNVSLLDRRWELSEESKLGVWNIRAYQPVYLLPVFWTSDKNEYPESPNPNNTVTDKQNLTSSEAKFQISLKTKAWENIFGNNGDLWLGYTQSSRWQVYNSEESRPFRETNYEPEASLMFRTNYELLGLNARLLGVTLNHQSNGRSDPLSRSWNRVIFNLGFEKDNFALMLRPWYRIEEDVKDDNNPDIKDYIGRGDLTAFYRHKENDFSLMLRHSLKGGDKSHGAVQFDWAFPIKGKLRGHLQLFDGYGESLIDYNHRATYVGLGVSLMNWY
;
A
#
# COMPACT_ATOMS: atom_id res chain seq x y z
N MET A 1 66.37 22.51 21.86
CA MET A 1 66.05 21.65 20.70
C MET A 1 64.55 21.36 20.72
N THR A 2 63.86 21.96 19.75
CA THR A 2 62.51 21.70 19.23
C THR A 2 62.34 20.21 18.87
N PHE A 3 61.16 19.57 18.91
CA PHE A 3 59.94 19.71 18.08
C PHE A 3 58.73 19.13 18.86
N LYS A 4 57.59 19.80 19.11
CA LYS A 4 56.42 20.18 18.28
C LYS A 4 55.56 19.03 17.67
N LYS A 5 54.35 18.91 18.23
CA LYS A 5 52.99 18.75 17.63
C LYS A 5 52.80 17.86 16.40
N ILE A 6 51.97 16.83 16.57
CA ILE A 6 51.25 16.13 15.51
C ILE A 6 49.85 16.76 15.41
N GLU A 7 49.57 17.38 14.27
CA GLU A 7 48.26 17.87 13.87
C GLU A 7 48.11 17.63 12.35
N ARG A 8 46.89 17.27 11.93
CA ARG A 8 46.36 17.26 10.54
C ARG A 8 46.67 16.07 9.63
N ALA A 9 45.69 15.17 9.52
CA ALA A 9 45.43 14.37 8.33
C ALA A 9 43.91 14.24 8.10
N GLN A 10 43.28 15.35 7.71
CA GLN A 10 41.93 15.37 7.12
C GLN A 10 41.84 16.58 6.18
N LEU A 11 42.44 16.44 5.00
CA LEU A 11 42.17 17.27 3.83
C LEU A 11 42.96 16.63 2.70
N GLU A 12 42.32 15.80 1.87
CA GLU A 12 42.76 15.35 0.52
C GLU A 12 41.76 14.32 -0.05
N LEU A 13 40.45 14.54 0.14
CA LEU A 13 39.41 13.76 -0.55
C LEU A 13 38.17 14.61 -0.87
N SER A 14 38.36 15.91 -1.11
CA SER A 14 37.26 16.87 -1.30
C SER A 14 37.31 17.64 -2.62
N ILE A 15 38.23 17.31 -3.54
CA ILE A 15 38.41 18.07 -4.80
C ILE A 15 38.10 17.25 -6.06
N LEU A 16 37.99 15.91 -5.97
CA LEU A 16 37.64 15.07 -7.13
C LEU A 16 36.12 14.82 -7.31
N ALA A 17 35.27 15.24 -6.36
CA ALA A 17 33.81 15.05 -6.42
C ALA A 17 33.03 16.27 -6.95
N ILE A 18 33.68 17.40 -7.20
CA ILE A 18 33.00 18.66 -7.58
C ILE A 18 33.05 18.92 -9.11
N LEU A 19 33.74 18.09 -9.89
CA LEU A 19 33.87 18.25 -11.36
C LEU A 19 32.94 17.38 -12.22
N CYS A 20 32.01 16.62 -11.62
CA CYS A 20 30.96 15.88 -12.37
C CYS A 20 29.59 16.58 -12.43
N SER A 21 29.48 17.84 -11.98
CA SER A 21 28.19 18.53 -11.84
C SER A 21 27.87 19.53 -12.97
N PHE A 22 28.43 19.35 -14.18
CA PHE A 22 28.12 20.20 -15.33
C PHE A 22 28.04 19.41 -16.65
N ALA A 23 27.27 18.34 -16.67
CA ALA A 23 26.83 17.70 -17.91
C ALA A 23 25.52 16.92 -17.69
N ALA A 24 24.37 17.63 -17.76
CA ALA A 24 23.08 17.13 -18.28
C ALA A 24 21.92 18.08 -17.88
N SER A 25 21.94 19.32 -18.39
CA SER A 25 20.73 20.15 -18.46
C SER A 25 20.04 19.84 -19.77
N ASN A 26 19.36 18.69 -19.84
CA ASN A 26 18.29 18.36 -20.79
C ASN A 26 17.56 17.12 -20.25
N THR A 27 17.02 17.22 -19.05
CA THR A 27 15.92 16.35 -18.64
C THR A 27 14.69 16.82 -19.41
N PHE A 28 14.50 16.28 -20.61
CA PHE A 28 13.14 16.00 -21.04
C PHE A 28 12.53 15.18 -19.91
N ALA A 29 11.44 15.67 -19.31
CA ALA A 29 10.56 14.79 -18.56
C ALA A 29 10.23 13.64 -19.50
N GLN A 30 10.80 12.47 -19.24
CA GLN A 30 10.43 11.27 -19.95
C GLN A 30 8.96 11.09 -19.58
N VAL A 31 8.09 11.45 -20.53
CA VAL A 31 6.65 11.24 -20.40
C VAL A 31 6.53 9.77 -20.05
N ALA A 32 6.03 9.47 -18.84
CA ALA A 32 5.75 8.11 -18.46
C ALA A 32 4.97 7.46 -19.61
N GLU A 33 5.44 6.32 -20.12
CA GLU A 33 4.73 5.67 -21.22
C GLU A 33 3.26 5.54 -20.83
N PRO A 34 2.33 5.99 -21.70
CA PRO A 34 0.92 5.90 -21.39
C PRO A 34 0.55 4.45 -21.12
N ALA A 35 -0.29 4.21 -20.12
CA ALA A 35 -0.78 2.88 -19.81
C ALA A 35 -1.23 2.15 -21.09
N THR A 36 -0.93 0.86 -21.19
CA THR A 36 -1.35 -0.03 -22.28
C THR A 36 -2.53 -0.87 -21.79
N PRO A 37 -3.74 -0.28 -21.69
CA PRO A 37 -4.90 -0.97 -21.15
C PRO A 37 -5.30 -2.16 -22.01
N ALA A 38 -5.72 -3.24 -21.36
CA ALA A 38 -6.24 -4.41 -22.03
C ALA A 38 -7.63 -4.16 -22.67
N THR A 39 -8.45 -3.32 -22.02
CA THR A 39 -9.81 -2.98 -22.47
C THR A 39 -10.15 -1.52 -22.19
N VAL A 40 -11.22 -1.01 -22.81
CA VAL A 40 -11.75 0.33 -22.55
C VAL A 40 -12.22 0.46 -21.10
N GLU A 41 -12.80 -0.61 -20.56
CA GLU A 41 -13.29 -0.70 -19.19
C GLU A 41 -12.15 -0.56 -18.16
N ALA A 42 -10.94 -1.04 -18.48
CA ALA A 42 -9.75 -0.91 -17.62
C ALA A 42 -9.47 0.56 -17.25
N CYS A 43 -9.68 1.49 -18.18
CA CYS A 43 -9.40 2.91 -17.99
C CYS A 43 -10.26 3.53 -16.87
N VAL A 44 -11.44 2.97 -16.58
CA VAL A 44 -12.34 3.47 -15.52
C VAL A 44 -11.68 3.38 -14.13
N ALA A 45 -10.76 2.43 -13.94
CA ALA A 45 -10.04 2.24 -12.68
C ALA A 45 -9.01 3.35 -12.36
N LEU A 46 -8.67 4.19 -13.33
CA LEU A 46 -7.74 5.30 -13.15
C LEU A 46 -8.43 6.47 -12.43
N SER A 47 -7.93 6.84 -11.26
CA SER A 47 -8.51 7.93 -10.47
C SER A 47 -8.32 9.28 -11.14
N SER A 48 -7.18 9.54 -11.79
CA SER A 48 -6.86 10.77 -12.53
C SER A 48 -7.69 10.90 -13.82
N SER A 49 -8.17 12.10 -14.13
CA SER A 49 -9.02 12.34 -15.30
C SER A 49 -8.16 12.52 -16.54
N ALA A 50 -6.97 13.11 -16.37
CA ALA A 50 -5.96 13.18 -17.41
C ALA A 50 -5.47 11.77 -17.76
N ASP A 51 -5.12 10.94 -16.77
CA ASP A 51 -4.62 9.58 -17.02
C ASP A 51 -5.71 8.71 -17.64
N ARG A 52 -6.96 8.86 -17.20
CA ARG A 52 -8.11 8.15 -17.80
C ARG A 52 -8.36 8.58 -19.24
N LEU A 53 -8.29 9.87 -19.54
CA LEU A 53 -8.41 10.37 -20.91
C LEU A 53 -7.26 9.85 -21.78
N ALA A 54 -6.02 9.94 -21.30
CA ALA A 54 -4.86 9.40 -22.00
C ALA A 54 -4.95 7.88 -22.23
N CYS A 55 -5.54 7.13 -21.28
CA CYS A 55 -5.83 5.71 -21.42
C CYS A 55 -6.88 5.44 -22.51
N TYR A 56 -7.95 6.23 -22.60
CA TYR A 56 -8.90 6.10 -23.70
C TYR A 56 -8.27 6.48 -25.05
N ASP A 57 -7.53 7.58 -25.08
CA ASP A 57 -6.86 8.06 -26.29
C ASP A 57 -5.84 7.04 -26.81
N SER A 58 -5.16 6.29 -25.93
CA SER A 58 -4.23 5.23 -26.30
C SER A 58 -4.91 4.04 -26.98
N ILE A 59 -6.13 3.67 -26.54
CA ILE A 59 -6.93 2.61 -27.17
C ILE A 59 -7.44 3.06 -28.54
N PHE A 60 -8.04 4.25 -28.61
CA PHE A 60 -8.70 4.74 -29.82
C PHE A 60 -7.72 5.40 -30.81
N LYS A 61 -6.43 5.51 -30.45
CA LYS A 61 -5.39 6.21 -31.21
C LYS A 61 -5.85 7.61 -31.63
N ALA A 62 -6.55 8.32 -30.74
CA ALA A 62 -7.05 9.65 -31.03
C ALA A 62 -5.85 10.58 -31.26
N PRO A 63 -5.62 11.09 -32.48
CA PRO A 63 -4.57 12.07 -32.69
C PRO A 63 -5.00 13.36 -31.97
N THR A 64 -4.15 13.87 -31.07
CA THR A 64 -4.29 15.22 -30.50
C THR A 64 -4.03 16.28 -31.56
N VAL A 65 -4.91 16.43 -32.56
CA VAL A 65 -5.10 17.63 -33.39
C VAL A 65 -6.53 17.62 -33.94
N ILE A 66 -7.28 18.67 -33.66
CA ILE A 66 -8.62 18.91 -34.24
C ILE A 66 -8.45 19.49 -35.65
N GLU A 67 -9.00 18.83 -36.67
CA GLU A 67 -9.59 19.49 -37.84
C GLU A 67 -10.70 18.60 -38.43
N PRO A 68 -11.86 19.17 -38.85
CA PRO A 68 -13.06 18.40 -39.14
C PRO A 68 -13.17 18.05 -40.62
N GLN A 69 -13.50 16.79 -40.97
CA GLN A 69 -14.23 16.47 -42.21
C GLN A 69 -15.22 15.31 -42.03
N VAL A 70 -16.22 15.34 -42.91
CA VAL A 70 -17.62 14.89 -42.78
C VAL A 70 -17.87 13.62 -43.61
N THR A 71 -18.53 12.63 -42.97
CA THR A 71 -19.45 11.53 -43.43
C THR A 71 -19.21 10.77 -44.76
N GLU A 72 -19.42 9.44 -44.88
CA GLU A 72 -20.72 8.74 -44.85
C GLU A 72 -20.58 7.17 -44.76
N PRO A 73 -21.67 6.39 -44.57
CA PRO A 73 -21.70 5.09 -43.88
C PRO A 73 -21.89 3.84 -44.77
N MET A 74 -21.85 2.63 -44.18
CA MET A 74 -22.55 1.35 -44.49
C MET A 74 -21.71 0.15 -43.99
N VAL A 75 -22.15 -1.04 -43.55
CA VAL A 75 -23.42 -1.72 -43.23
C VAL A 75 -23.04 -2.97 -42.37
N ALA A 76 -23.98 -3.43 -41.54
CA ALA A 76 -23.87 -4.61 -40.67
C ALA A 76 -23.86 -5.96 -41.40
N ALA A 77 -23.24 -6.99 -40.79
CA ALA A 77 -23.72 -8.37 -40.83
C ALA A 77 -23.08 -9.24 -39.71
N ALA A 78 -23.88 -10.12 -39.13
CA ALA A 78 -23.49 -11.24 -38.25
C ALA A 78 -24.24 -12.52 -38.71
N PRO A 79 -24.11 -13.69 -38.04
CA PRO A 79 -23.11 -14.76 -38.17
C PRO A 79 -23.76 -16.10 -38.66
N PRO A 80 -23.11 -17.30 -38.72
CA PRO A 80 -22.93 -18.22 -37.55
C PRO A 80 -21.62 -19.10 -37.64
N VAL A 81 -21.20 -19.93 -36.68
CA VAL A 81 -21.71 -21.28 -36.31
C VAL A 81 -21.01 -21.79 -35.02
N LYS A 82 -21.79 -22.51 -34.19
CA LYS A 82 -21.37 -23.27 -33.00
C LYS A 82 -20.63 -24.57 -33.37
N SER A 83 -19.63 -24.94 -32.60
CA SER A 83 -19.30 -26.35 -32.34
C SER A 83 -19.17 -26.59 -30.83
N LYS A 84 -19.86 -27.64 -30.37
CA LYS A 84 -19.71 -28.24 -29.04
C LYS A 84 -18.53 -29.20 -29.09
N GLU A 85 -17.66 -29.16 -28.10
CA GLU A 85 -16.77 -30.29 -27.80
C GLU A 85 -16.95 -30.74 -26.35
N LEU A 86 -16.92 -32.06 -26.21
CA LEU A 86 -17.27 -32.84 -25.03
C LEU A 86 -16.17 -32.80 -23.97
N GLU A 87 -16.57 -32.62 -22.71
CA GLU A 87 -15.73 -32.85 -21.55
C GLU A 87 -15.44 -34.34 -21.36
N LYS A 88 -14.16 -34.69 -21.19
CA LYS A 88 -13.70 -35.97 -20.64
C LYS A 88 -13.27 -35.75 -19.20
N SER A 89 -13.95 -36.42 -18.27
CA SER A 89 -13.60 -36.51 -16.86
C SER A 89 -12.27 -37.24 -16.64
N SER A 90 -11.39 -36.67 -15.81
CA SER A 90 -10.21 -37.35 -15.26
C SER A 90 -10.17 -37.19 -13.73
N PRO A 91 -9.44 -38.06 -13.00
CA PRO A 91 -9.84 -38.57 -11.68
C PRO A 91 -9.57 -37.62 -10.50
N GLU A 92 -10.41 -37.74 -9.47
CA GLU A 92 -10.43 -36.92 -8.25
C GLU A 92 -9.07 -36.89 -7.52
N SER A 93 -8.51 -35.69 -7.44
CA SER A 93 -7.35 -35.32 -6.64
C SER A 93 -7.74 -35.04 -5.18
N LEU A 94 -6.76 -34.97 -4.29
CA LEU A 94 -6.96 -34.54 -2.89
C LEU A 94 -7.66 -33.18 -2.75
N LYS A 95 -7.55 -32.32 -3.77
CA LYS A 95 -8.27 -31.04 -3.84
C LYS A 95 -9.78 -31.29 -3.93
N ASP A 96 -10.21 -32.27 -4.71
CA ASP A 96 -11.62 -32.59 -4.93
C ASP A 96 -12.27 -33.16 -3.66
N LYS A 97 -11.50 -33.90 -2.84
CA LYS A 97 -11.97 -34.39 -1.53
C LYS A 97 -12.07 -33.29 -0.46
N VAL A 98 -11.19 -32.29 -0.49
CA VAL A 98 -11.27 -31.13 0.40
C VAL A 98 -12.39 -30.19 -0.05
N VAL A 99 -12.53 -29.96 -1.36
CA VAL A 99 -13.62 -29.16 -1.92
C VAL A 99 -14.97 -29.84 -1.65
N GLN A 100 -15.13 -31.16 -1.83
CA GLN A 100 -16.37 -31.87 -1.49
C GLN A 100 -16.76 -31.68 -0.01
N LYS A 101 -15.85 -31.93 0.93
CA LYS A 101 -16.15 -31.80 2.37
C LYS A 101 -16.52 -30.39 2.80
N VAL A 102 -16.02 -29.35 2.12
CA VAL A 102 -16.33 -27.95 2.44
C VAL A 102 -17.55 -27.45 1.66
N SER A 103 -17.81 -27.99 0.47
CA SER A 103 -19.05 -27.78 -0.29
C SER A 103 -20.25 -28.43 0.38
N ASP A 104 -20.09 -29.58 1.04
CA ASP A 104 -21.15 -30.23 1.84
C ASP A 104 -21.64 -29.36 3.00
N LEU A 105 -20.84 -28.37 3.41
CA LEU A 105 -21.20 -27.36 4.40
C LEU A 105 -21.88 -26.11 3.80
N ASN A 106 -22.12 -26.06 2.48
CA ASN A 106 -22.58 -24.88 1.72
C ASN A 106 -21.74 -23.62 1.98
N LEU A 107 -20.48 -23.77 2.38
CA LEU A 107 -19.62 -22.65 2.76
C LEU A 107 -18.91 -21.99 1.57
N ILE A 108 -18.75 -22.71 0.45
CA ILE A 108 -18.03 -22.26 -0.74
C ILE A 108 -18.93 -22.37 -1.98
N GLY A 109 -19.06 -21.29 -2.73
CA GLY A 109 -19.78 -21.22 -4.00
C GLY A 109 -18.97 -20.58 -5.12
N ALA A 110 -19.52 -20.54 -6.33
CA ALA A 110 -18.95 -19.77 -7.44
C ALA A 110 -19.37 -18.30 -7.29
N ALA A 111 -18.40 -17.40 -7.09
CA ALA A 111 -18.71 -15.97 -7.03
C ALA A 111 -19.09 -15.41 -8.41
N PRO A 112 -19.84 -14.29 -8.47
CA PRO A 112 -20.17 -13.61 -9.72
C PRO A 112 -18.91 -13.28 -10.53
N LYS A 113 -19.03 -13.21 -11.86
CA LYS A 113 -17.93 -12.77 -12.72
C LYS A 113 -17.43 -11.39 -12.27
N PHE A 114 -16.15 -11.13 -12.51
CA PHE A 114 -15.56 -9.82 -12.31
C PHE A 114 -16.25 -8.80 -13.21
N ASP A 115 -16.68 -7.69 -12.61
CA ASP A 115 -17.08 -6.49 -13.32
C ASP A 115 -16.11 -5.37 -12.90
N PRO A 116 -15.21 -4.93 -13.78
CA PRO A 116 -14.26 -3.85 -13.52
C PRO A 116 -14.91 -2.55 -13.03
N ASN A 117 -16.18 -2.30 -13.34
CA ASN A 117 -16.86 -1.08 -12.91
C ASN A 117 -17.31 -1.13 -11.44
N VAL A 118 -17.52 -2.34 -10.91
CA VAL A 118 -18.09 -2.58 -9.59
C VAL A 118 -17.05 -3.10 -8.62
N SER A 119 -16.24 -4.07 -9.04
CA SER A 119 -15.27 -4.75 -8.18
C SER A 119 -14.19 -3.78 -7.68
N LEU A 120 -14.08 -3.67 -6.35
CA LEU A 120 -13.14 -2.79 -5.67
C LEU A 120 -11.73 -3.39 -5.74
N LEU A 121 -11.61 -4.68 -5.44
CA LEU A 121 -10.34 -5.39 -5.44
C LEU A 121 -9.79 -5.56 -6.86
N ASP A 122 -10.64 -5.80 -7.85
CA ASP A 122 -10.21 -5.93 -9.23
C ASP A 122 -9.63 -4.62 -9.78
N ARG A 123 -10.31 -3.49 -9.61
CA ARG A 123 -9.77 -2.18 -10.00
C ARG A 123 -8.47 -1.85 -9.30
N ARG A 124 -8.35 -2.25 -8.03
CA ARG A 124 -7.18 -1.97 -7.20
C ARG A 124 -5.99 -2.82 -7.61
N TRP A 125 -6.19 -4.08 -7.97
CA TRP A 125 -5.13 -5.07 -8.18
C TRP A 125 -5.03 -5.62 -9.60
N GLU A 126 -5.90 -5.14 -10.50
CA GLU A 126 -5.96 -5.51 -11.91
C GLU A 126 -6.04 -7.02 -12.09
N LEU A 127 -7.00 -7.62 -11.37
CA LEU A 127 -7.06 -9.07 -11.19
C LEU A 127 -7.57 -9.75 -12.45
N SER A 128 -8.64 -9.24 -13.07
CA SER A 128 -9.20 -9.73 -14.33
C SER A 128 -8.39 -9.24 -15.52
N GLU A 129 -8.43 -9.98 -16.63
CA GLU A 129 -7.75 -9.56 -17.87
C GLU A 129 -8.28 -8.20 -18.35
N GLU A 130 -9.58 -7.96 -18.18
CA GLU A 130 -10.24 -6.73 -18.57
C GLU A 130 -9.75 -5.53 -17.75
N SER A 131 -9.31 -5.73 -16.51
CA SER A 131 -8.84 -4.67 -15.61
C SER A 131 -7.34 -4.37 -15.72
N LYS A 132 -6.58 -5.11 -16.54
CA LYS A 132 -5.14 -4.91 -16.69
C LYS A 132 -4.80 -3.62 -17.44
N LEU A 133 -3.87 -2.86 -16.89
CA LEU A 133 -3.36 -1.61 -17.45
C LEU A 133 -1.97 -1.76 -18.08
N GLY A 134 -1.35 -2.94 -17.97
CA GLY A 134 0.03 -3.19 -18.36
C GLY A 134 1.03 -2.96 -17.22
N VAL A 135 2.31 -3.11 -17.53
CA VAL A 135 3.42 -2.97 -16.59
C VAL A 135 3.96 -1.54 -16.51
N TRP A 136 4.68 -1.23 -15.42
CA TRP A 136 5.36 0.05 -15.17
C TRP A 136 4.45 1.28 -14.98
N ASN A 137 3.14 1.06 -14.86
CA ASN A 137 2.19 2.10 -14.50
C ASN A 137 2.20 2.40 -13.00
N ILE A 138 2.59 3.62 -12.64
CA ILE A 138 2.55 4.09 -11.25
C ILE A 138 1.11 4.39 -10.84
N ARG A 139 0.66 3.77 -9.75
CA ARG A 139 -0.67 3.97 -9.16
C ARG A 139 -0.56 4.16 -7.66
N ALA A 140 -1.59 4.74 -7.04
CA ALA A 140 -1.68 4.79 -5.58
C ALA A 140 -1.82 3.37 -4.99
N TYR A 141 -1.20 3.12 -3.83
CA TYR A 141 -1.18 1.79 -3.20
C TYR A 141 -1.86 1.70 -1.83
N GLN A 142 -1.56 2.63 -0.93
CA GLN A 142 -2.34 2.93 0.27
C GLN A 142 -2.88 4.37 0.15
N PRO A 143 -3.70 4.86 1.08
CA PRO A 143 -4.14 6.24 1.05
C PRO A 143 -2.97 7.24 1.01
N VAL A 144 -3.14 8.32 0.24
CA VAL A 144 -2.22 9.45 0.14
C VAL A 144 -2.90 10.67 0.73
N TYR A 145 -2.35 11.16 1.84
CA TYR A 145 -2.97 12.19 2.66
C TYR A 145 -1.95 13.10 3.33
N LEU A 146 -2.43 14.26 3.75
CA LEU A 146 -1.77 15.21 4.63
C LEU A 146 -2.75 15.61 5.73
N LEU A 147 -2.36 15.39 6.98
CA LEU A 147 -3.06 15.79 8.19
C LEU A 147 -2.24 16.91 8.85
N PRO A 148 -2.56 18.19 8.62
CA PRO A 148 -1.86 19.31 9.27
C PRO A 148 -2.03 19.31 10.80
N VAL A 149 -3.12 18.70 11.28
CA VAL A 149 -3.36 18.47 12.70
C VAL A 149 -3.39 16.97 12.94
N PHE A 150 -2.39 16.47 13.65
CA PHE A 150 -2.32 15.11 14.17
C PHE A 150 -1.92 15.20 15.64
N TRP A 151 -2.89 15.01 16.53
CA TRP A 151 -2.71 15.13 17.98
C TRP A 151 -2.58 13.75 18.62
N THR A 152 -1.73 13.62 19.65
CA THR A 152 -1.59 12.43 20.49
C THR A 152 -1.96 12.71 21.94
N SER A 153 -2.61 11.74 22.58
CA SER A 153 -2.92 11.75 24.01
C SER A 153 -1.69 11.58 24.89
N ASP A 154 -0.68 10.85 24.40
CA ASP A 154 0.53 10.54 25.15
C ASP A 154 1.76 10.53 24.24
N LYS A 155 2.82 11.18 24.69
CA LYS A 155 4.03 11.40 23.89
C LYS A 155 5.11 10.41 24.31
N ASN A 156 5.69 9.73 23.34
CA ASN A 156 6.81 8.84 23.57
C ASN A 156 8.13 9.64 23.66
N GLU A 157 8.39 10.21 24.84
CA GLU A 157 9.56 11.07 25.10
C GLU A 157 10.87 10.30 25.30
N TYR A 158 10.77 8.98 25.51
CA TYR A 158 11.89 8.06 25.77
C TYR A 158 11.65 6.71 25.09
N PRO A 159 11.63 6.66 23.74
CA PRO A 159 11.37 5.41 23.05
C PRO A 159 12.48 4.39 23.34
N GLU A 160 12.08 3.17 23.67
CA GLU A 160 12.99 2.09 24.03
C GLU A 160 12.59 0.77 23.37
N SER A 161 13.48 -0.22 23.45
CA SER A 161 13.21 -1.61 23.11
C SER A 161 14.05 -2.52 24.01
N PRO A 162 13.81 -3.85 24.04
CA PRO A 162 14.68 -4.78 24.77
C PRO A 162 16.13 -4.80 24.31
N ASN A 163 16.46 -4.23 23.14
CA ASN A 163 17.84 -4.07 22.71
C ASN A 163 18.47 -2.85 23.43
N PRO A 164 19.54 -3.04 24.23
CA PRO A 164 20.16 -1.95 24.98
C PRO A 164 20.67 -0.80 24.11
N ASN A 165 21.03 -1.06 22.85
CA ASN A 165 21.46 -0.01 21.92
C ASN A 165 20.29 0.89 21.48
N ASN A 166 19.06 0.44 21.65
CA ASN A 166 17.84 1.09 21.18
C ASN A 166 17.01 1.73 22.30
N THR A 167 17.69 2.16 23.37
CA THR A 167 17.11 2.86 24.52
C THR A 167 17.52 4.33 24.49
N VAL A 168 16.55 5.22 24.31
CA VAL A 168 16.78 6.67 24.36
C VAL A 168 16.87 7.14 25.81
N THR A 169 17.99 7.77 26.18
CA THR A 169 18.19 8.35 27.53
C THR A 169 17.84 9.84 27.59
N ASP A 170 17.97 10.54 26.47
CA ASP A 170 17.72 11.98 26.38
C ASP A 170 16.28 12.25 25.97
N LYS A 171 15.63 13.15 26.72
CA LYS A 171 14.24 13.53 26.46
C LYS A 171 14.09 14.13 25.06
N GLN A 172 13.09 13.65 24.31
CA GLN A 172 12.85 14.11 22.93
C GLN A 172 12.16 15.49 22.82
N ASN A 173 11.68 16.06 23.94
CA ASN A 173 11.01 17.36 24.01
C ASN A 173 9.87 17.53 23.00
N LEU A 174 8.98 16.53 22.93
CA LEU A 174 7.91 16.49 21.94
C LEU A 174 6.74 17.42 22.30
N THR A 175 6.03 17.89 21.28
CA THR A 175 4.71 18.50 21.43
C THR A 175 3.63 17.49 21.06
N SER A 176 2.44 17.62 21.67
CA SER A 176 1.34 16.67 21.45
C SER A 176 0.68 16.80 20.09
N SER A 177 1.00 17.85 19.32
CA SER A 177 0.45 18.07 17.99
C SER A 177 1.57 18.15 16.96
N GLU A 178 1.38 17.45 15.87
CA GLU A 178 2.28 17.41 14.73
C GLU A 178 1.49 17.40 13.43
N ALA A 179 2.17 17.52 12.30
CA ALA A 179 1.62 17.19 10.99
C ALA A 179 1.97 15.74 10.67
N LYS A 180 1.05 15.02 10.05
CA LYS A 180 1.27 13.65 9.56
C LYS A 180 0.97 13.59 8.07
N PHE A 181 1.78 12.91 7.29
CA PHE A 181 1.45 12.63 5.89
C PHE A 181 1.91 11.25 5.46
N GLN A 182 1.29 10.76 4.40
CA GLN A 182 1.62 9.49 3.79
C GLN A 182 1.65 9.61 2.27
N ILE A 183 2.70 9.05 1.68
CA ILE A 183 2.83 8.85 0.23
C ILE A 183 2.91 7.35 0.01
N SER A 184 2.12 6.82 -0.92
CA SER A 184 2.08 5.39 -1.17
C SER A 184 1.78 5.09 -2.62
N LEU A 185 2.72 4.44 -3.28
CA LEU A 185 2.70 4.15 -4.69
C LEU A 185 2.97 2.67 -4.93
N LYS A 186 2.45 2.15 -6.04
CA LYS A 186 2.82 0.85 -6.57
C LYS A 186 2.90 0.88 -8.07
N THR A 187 3.61 -0.09 -8.62
CA THR A 187 3.62 -0.39 -10.04
C THR A 187 3.60 -1.89 -10.25
N LYS A 188 3.00 -2.33 -11.35
CA LYS A 188 3.07 -3.73 -11.76
C LYS A 188 4.37 -3.95 -12.53
N ALA A 189 5.17 -4.91 -12.11
CA ALA A 189 6.46 -5.23 -12.74
C ALA A 189 6.35 -6.40 -13.73
N TRP A 190 5.41 -7.33 -13.50
CA TRP A 190 5.20 -8.47 -14.39
C TRP A 190 3.74 -8.93 -14.31
N GLU A 191 3.10 -9.11 -15.46
CA GLU A 191 1.77 -9.69 -15.61
C GLU A 191 1.79 -11.19 -15.88
N ASN A 192 0.80 -11.90 -15.34
CA ASN A 192 0.43 -13.24 -15.77
C ASN A 192 1.60 -14.25 -15.72
N ILE A 193 2.36 -14.25 -14.62
CA ILE A 193 3.49 -15.16 -14.39
C ILE A 193 3.05 -16.63 -14.48
N PHE A 194 1.78 -16.91 -14.17
CA PHE A 194 1.18 -18.24 -14.22
C PHE A 194 -0.01 -18.29 -15.18
N GLY A 195 0.28 -18.33 -16.48
CA GLY A 195 -0.73 -18.44 -17.53
C GLY A 195 -1.46 -17.12 -17.75
N ASN A 196 -2.64 -16.95 -17.15
CA ASN A 196 -3.45 -15.72 -17.18
C ASN A 196 -3.73 -15.17 -15.78
N ASN A 197 -2.83 -15.46 -14.84
CA ASN A 197 -2.96 -15.11 -13.43
C ASN A 197 -1.57 -14.93 -12.78
N GLY A 198 -1.54 -14.24 -11.64
CA GLY A 198 -0.33 -13.99 -10.87
C GLY A 198 0.44 -12.79 -11.42
N ASP A 199 0.18 -11.62 -10.82
CA ASP A 199 0.87 -10.38 -11.16
C ASP A 199 1.87 -10.02 -10.04
N LEU A 200 3.09 -9.65 -10.44
CA LEU A 200 4.11 -9.13 -9.54
C LEU A 200 4.00 -7.60 -9.47
N TRP A 201 3.83 -7.10 -8.26
CA TRP A 201 3.73 -5.69 -7.93
C TRP A 201 4.90 -5.24 -7.06
N LEU A 202 5.41 -4.05 -7.32
CA LEU A 202 6.36 -3.35 -6.46
C LEU A 202 5.64 -2.18 -5.81
N GLY A 203 5.76 -2.05 -4.49
CA GLY A 203 5.12 -1.02 -3.69
C GLY A 203 6.13 -0.24 -2.87
N TYR A 204 5.80 1.01 -2.57
CA TYR A 204 6.54 1.84 -1.63
C TYR A 204 5.55 2.72 -0.87
N THR A 205 5.56 2.61 0.45
CA THR A 205 4.82 3.49 1.35
C THR A 205 5.79 4.23 2.25
N GLN A 206 5.60 5.54 2.38
CA GLN A 206 6.32 6.37 3.33
C GLN A 206 5.32 7.14 4.18
N SER A 207 5.48 7.10 5.50
CA SER A 207 4.60 7.79 6.44
C SER A 207 5.45 8.60 7.42
N SER A 208 5.20 9.91 7.52
CA SER A 208 6.05 10.83 8.28
C SER A 208 5.24 11.61 9.31
N ARG A 209 5.87 11.87 10.47
CA ARG A 209 5.36 12.71 11.56
C ARG A 209 6.31 13.88 11.79
N TRP A 210 5.80 15.09 11.62
CA TRP A 210 6.57 16.33 11.60
C TRP A 210 6.11 17.28 12.70
N GLN A 211 7.00 17.59 13.64
CA GLN A 211 6.75 18.49 14.77
C GLN A 211 6.67 19.97 14.33
N VAL A 212 5.82 20.29 13.35
CA VAL A 212 5.64 21.63 12.75
C VAL A 212 5.38 22.73 13.78
N TYR A 213 4.76 22.37 14.90
CA TYR A 213 4.39 23.30 15.97
C TYR A 213 5.47 23.43 17.05
N ASN A 214 6.52 22.61 17.01
CA ASN A 214 7.60 22.61 18.00
C ASN A 214 8.72 23.57 17.58
N SER A 215 8.52 24.87 17.81
CA SER A 215 9.54 25.88 17.50
C SER A 215 10.79 25.80 18.37
N GLU A 216 10.68 25.26 19.58
CA GLU A 216 11.80 25.14 20.53
C GLU A 216 12.85 24.15 20.01
N GLU A 217 12.43 23.08 19.34
CA GLU A 217 13.30 22.05 18.75
C GLU A 217 13.56 22.27 17.24
N SER A 218 13.27 23.47 16.70
CA SER A 218 13.42 23.79 15.27
C SER A 218 12.54 22.95 14.32
N ARG A 219 11.38 22.50 14.80
CA ARG A 219 10.34 21.79 14.03
C ARG A 219 10.87 20.53 13.30
N PRO A 220 11.44 19.56 14.01
CA PRO A 220 12.06 18.40 13.39
C PRO A 220 11.01 17.40 12.90
N PHE A 221 11.38 16.56 11.92
CA PHE A 221 10.67 15.30 11.73
C PHE A 221 10.95 14.41 12.93
N ARG A 222 9.89 14.01 13.65
CA ARG A 222 9.98 13.07 14.76
C ARG A 222 10.29 11.68 14.21
N GLU A 223 9.48 11.23 13.26
CA GLU A 223 9.57 9.88 12.71
C GLU A 223 9.24 9.87 11.23
N THR A 224 9.89 8.98 10.48
CA THR A 224 9.47 8.60 9.12
C THR A 224 9.63 7.10 8.99
N ASN A 225 8.57 6.41 8.56
CA ASN A 225 8.65 5.00 8.23
C ASN A 225 8.69 4.80 6.72
N TYR A 226 9.61 3.95 6.27
CA TYR A 226 9.86 3.57 4.89
C TYR A 226 9.48 2.11 4.70
N GLU A 227 8.55 1.83 3.80
CA GLU A 227 7.94 0.50 3.65
C GLU A 227 7.90 0.07 2.18
N PRO A 228 9.03 -0.41 1.62
CA PRO A 228 9.04 -1.06 0.32
C PRO A 228 8.45 -2.48 0.38
N GLU A 229 7.76 -2.87 -0.68
CA GLU A 229 7.09 -4.16 -0.80
C GLU A 229 7.24 -4.77 -2.19
N ALA A 230 7.34 -6.10 -2.25
CA ALA A 230 7.21 -6.88 -3.48
C ALA A 230 6.09 -7.92 -3.27
N SER A 231 5.03 -7.82 -4.07
CA SER A 231 3.80 -8.59 -3.87
C SER A 231 3.45 -9.41 -5.10
N LEU A 232 3.22 -10.71 -4.91
CA LEU A 232 2.67 -11.59 -5.92
C LEU A 232 1.18 -11.79 -5.64
N MET A 233 0.33 -11.30 -6.54
CA MET A 233 -1.12 -11.22 -6.36
C MET A 233 -1.85 -12.08 -7.39
N PHE A 234 -2.78 -12.91 -6.92
CA PHE A 234 -3.54 -13.86 -7.72
C PHE A 234 -5.04 -13.55 -7.64
N ARG A 235 -5.67 -13.54 -8.82
CA ARG A 235 -7.12 -13.56 -8.98
C ARG A 235 -7.67 -14.88 -8.44
N THR A 236 -8.70 -14.78 -7.61
CA THR A 236 -9.57 -15.88 -7.18
C THR A 236 -11.03 -15.50 -7.46
N ASN A 237 -11.96 -16.46 -7.46
CA ASN A 237 -13.37 -16.17 -7.73
C ASN A 237 -14.29 -17.15 -6.99
N TYR A 238 -14.24 -17.12 -5.67
CA TYR A 238 -15.05 -17.99 -4.82
C TYR A 238 -15.96 -17.15 -3.94
N GLU A 239 -17.18 -17.62 -3.70
CA GLU A 239 -18.05 -17.05 -2.67
C GLU A 239 -17.81 -17.79 -1.36
N LEU A 240 -17.53 -17.07 -0.28
CA LEU A 240 -17.32 -17.60 1.06
C LEU A 240 -18.12 -16.75 2.06
N LEU A 241 -19.04 -17.38 2.80
CA LEU A 241 -19.86 -16.71 3.82
C LEU A 241 -20.58 -15.44 3.30
N GLY A 242 -21.02 -15.48 2.04
CA GLY A 242 -21.71 -14.37 1.38
C GLY A 242 -20.82 -13.21 0.94
N LEU A 243 -19.49 -13.36 1.00
CA LEU A 243 -18.49 -12.44 0.44
C LEU A 243 -17.77 -13.10 -0.75
N ASN A 244 -17.38 -12.30 -1.75
CA ASN A 244 -16.58 -12.79 -2.87
C ASN A 244 -15.10 -12.74 -2.50
N ALA A 245 -14.45 -13.89 -2.35
CA ALA A 245 -12.99 -14.01 -2.29
C ALA A 245 -12.41 -13.76 -3.70
N ARG A 246 -11.78 -12.60 -3.87
CA ARG A 246 -11.26 -12.12 -5.16
C ARG A 246 -9.75 -12.16 -5.26
N LEU A 247 -9.05 -12.06 -4.14
CA LEU A 247 -7.60 -11.91 -4.10
C LEU A 247 -6.97 -12.89 -3.12
N LEU A 248 -5.94 -13.59 -3.59
CA LEU A 248 -4.96 -14.29 -2.77
C LEU A 248 -3.58 -13.74 -3.14
N GLY A 249 -2.70 -13.48 -2.18
CA GLY A 249 -1.36 -13.04 -2.51
C GLY A 249 -0.34 -13.25 -1.40
N VAL A 250 0.92 -13.04 -1.75
CA VAL A 250 2.04 -13.05 -0.82
C VAL A 250 2.90 -11.82 -1.06
N THR A 251 3.32 -11.15 0.01
CA THR A 251 4.11 -9.93 -0.05
C THR A 251 5.36 -10.08 0.81
N LEU A 252 6.52 -9.81 0.22
CA LEU A 252 7.73 -9.51 0.96
C LEU A 252 7.71 -8.03 1.31
N ASN A 253 7.90 -7.73 2.59
CA ASN A 253 7.80 -6.39 3.13
C ASN A 253 9.02 -6.11 4.02
N HIS A 254 9.65 -4.97 3.80
CA HIS A 254 10.60 -4.39 4.73
C HIS A 254 9.98 -3.12 5.29
N GLN A 255 10.13 -2.86 6.59
CA GLN A 255 9.72 -1.59 7.18
C GLN A 255 10.85 -1.01 8.03
N SER A 256 11.40 0.07 7.53
CA SER A 256 12.39 1.01 8.09
C SER A 256 11.86 2.16 8.90
N ASN A 257 12.58 2.72 9.88
CA ASN A 257 12.52 4.17 10.13
C ASN A 257 13.74 4.96 9.65
N GLY A 258 14.78 4.29 9.14
CA GLY A 258 15.97 4.92 8.57
C GLY A 258 16.78 5.76 9.56
N ARG A 259 16.64 5.52 10.87
CA ARG A 259 17.39 6.20 11.93
C ARG A 259 18.59 5.36 12.37
N SER A 260 19.60 6.02 12.93
CA SER A 260 20.66 5.35 13.68
C SER A 260 20.20 5.05 15.11
N ASP A 261 20.97 4.20 15.80
CA ASP A 261 20.81 4.01 17.24
C ASP A 261 20.93 5.36 18.00
N PRO A 262 20.18 5.55 19.10
CA PRO A 262 19.23 4.58 19.70
C PRO A 262 17.82 4.55 19.08
N LEU A 263 17.54 5.42 18.12
CA LEU A 263 16.21 5.56 17.51
C LEU A 263 15.93 4.53 16.39
N SER A 264 16.91 3.73 15.97
CA SER A 264 16.73 2.74 14.89
C SER A 264 15.58 1.77 15.21
N ARG A 265 14.70 1.55 14.24
CA ARG A 265 13.65 0.52 14.28
C ARG A 265 13.51 -0.10 12.90
N SER A 266 13.43 -1.42 12.85
CA SER A 266 13.23 -2.15 11.61
C SER A 266 12.67 -3.56 11.83
N TRP A 267 12.08 -4.10 10.77
CA TRP A 267 11.69 -5.50 10.70
C TRP A 267 11.36 -5.90 9.25
N ASN A 268 11.37 -7.21 9.02
CA ASN A 268 11.07 -7.82 7.72
C ASN A 268 9.90 -8.81 7.88
N ARG A 269 9.00 -8.87 6.89
CA ARG A 269 7.79 -9.69 6.94
C ARG A 269 7.52 -10.42 5.63
N VAL A 270 6.96 -11.61 5.76
CA VAL A 270 6.20 -12.28 4.71
C VAL A 270 4.73 -12.17 5.06
N ILE A 271 3.96 -11.42 4.26
CA ILE A 271 2.55 -11.12 4.50
C ILE A 271 1.72 -11.94 3.51
N PHE A 272 0.71 -12.64 3.99
CA PHE A 272 -0.30 -13.26 3.13
C PHE A 272 -1.46 -12.28 2.97
N ASN A 273 -2.00 -12.16 1.75
CA ASN A 273 -3.09 -11.25 1.44
C ASN A 273 -4.33 -12.04 1.05
N LEU A 274 -5.42 -11.84 1.76
CA LEU A 274 -6.72 -12.43 1.47
C LEU A 274 -7.73 -11.30 1.29
N GLY A 275 -8.19 -11.09 0.06
CA GLY A 275 -9.11 -10.01 -0.29
C GLY A 275 -10.50 -10.54 -0.60
N PHE A 276 -11.48 -10.00 0.12
CA PHE A 276 -12.90 -10.26 -0.04
C PHE A 276 -13.65 -8.97 -0.37
N GLU A 277 -14.74 -9.06 -1.11
CA GLU A 277 -15.58 -7.91 -1.38
C GLU A 277 -17.05 -8.29 -1.60
N LYS A 278 -17.92 -7.30 -1.47
CA LYS A 278 -19.32 -7.37 -1.87
C LYS A 278 -19.86 -5.95 -2.04
N ASP A 279 -20.42 -5.67 -3.20
CA ASP A 279 -20.98 -4.35 -3.52
C ASP A 279 -19.99 -3.22 -3.21
N ASN A 280 -20.32 -2.35 -2.26
CA ASN A 280 -19.49 -1.21 -1.85
C ASN A 280 -18.56 -1.51 -0.66
N PHE A 281 -18.42 -2.79 -0.29
CA PHE A 281 -17.60 -3.25 0.82
C PHE A 281 -16.40 -4.07 0.32
N ALA A 282 -15.23 -3.83 0.90
CA ALA A 282 -14.04 -4.64 0.70
C ALA A 282 -13.38 -4.96 2.05
N LEU A 283 -12.78 -6.14 2.15
CA LEU A 283 -12.12 -6.64 3.34
C LEU A 283 -10.79 -7.27 2.95
N MET A 284 -9.71 -6.81 3.57
CA MET A 284 -8.38 -7.40 3.44
C MET A 284 -7.98 -8.03 4.77
N LEU A 285 -7.67 -9.32 4.77
CA LEU A 285 -7.04 -10.00 5.90
C LEU A 285 -5.57 -10.23 5.55
N ARG A 286 -4.69 -9.84 6.47
CA ARG A 286 -3.24 -9.91 6.26
C ARG A 286 -2.52 -10.54 7.45
N PRO A 287 -2.52 -11.87 7.61
CA PRO A 287 -1.60 -12.51 8.53
C PRO A 287 -0.17 -12.42 7.99
N TRP A 288 0.82 -12.29 8.88
CA TRP A 288 2.21 -12.23 8.49
C TRP A 288 3.12 -13.03 9.40
N TYR A 289 4.24 -13.45 8.82
CA TYR A 289 5.37 -14.03 9.51
C TYR A 289 6.50 -12.99 9.55
N ARG A 290 7.01 -12.68 10.75
CA ARG A 290 8.22 -11.87 10.92
C ARG A 290 9.43 -12.72 10.60
N ILE A 291 10.29 -12.25 9.69
CA ILE A 291 11.61 -12.83 9.45
C ILE A 291 12.50 -12.41 10.62
N GLU A 292 13.05 -13.38 11.35
CA GLU A 292 13.87 -13.12 12.53
C GLU A 292 15.27 -12.63 12.13
N GLU A 293 15.82 -11.74 12.95
CA GLU A 293 17.16 -11.16 12.82
C GLU A 293 18.02 -11.66 13.99
N ASP A 294 19.35 -11.59 13.86
CA ASP A 294 20.24 -11.92 14.96
C ASP A 294 19.96 -11.01 16.17
N VAL A 295 19.91 -11.56 17.39
CA VAL A 295 19.49 -10.84 18.60
C VAL A 295 20.29 -9.54 18.83
N LYS A 296 21.57 -9.53 18.47
CA LYS A 296 22.45 -8.35 18.58
C LYS A 296 22.12 -7.23 17.58
N ASP A 297 21.52 -7.58 16.45
CA ASP A 297 21.22 -6.68 15.33
C ASP A 297 19.72 -6.35 15.26
N ASP A 298 18.88 -7.06 16.03
CA ASP A 298 17.43 -6.84 16.11
C ASP A 298 17.11 -5.59 16.94
N ASN A 299 16.69 -4.52 16.28
CA ASN A 299 16.39 -3.24 16.94
C ASN A 299 15.15 -3.28 17.84
N ASN A 300 14.25 -4.24 17.64
CA ASN A 300 12.97 -4.32 18.36
C ASN A 300 12.51 -5.79 18.46
N PRO A 301 13.16 -6.62 19.31
CA PRO A 301 12.94 -8.07 19.35
C PRO A 301 11.52 -8.50 19.71
N ASP A 302 10.81 -7.66 20.46
CA ASP A 302 9.46 -7.87 20.95
C ASP A 302 8.37 -7.22 20.08
N ILE A 303 8.69 -6.69 18.89
CA ILE A 303 7.70 -6.03 18.01
C ILE A 303 6.46 -6.89 17.70
N LYS A 304 6.64 -8.21 17.61
CA LYS A 304 5.56 -9.19 17.39
C LYS A 304 4.61 -9.36 18.59
N ASP A 305 4.96 -8.82 19.74
CA ASP A 305 4.11 -8.81 20.93
C ASP A 305 3.26 -7.54 21.02
N TYR A 306 3.51 -6.52 20.19
CA TYR A 306 2.71 -5.29 20.12
C TYR A 306 1.98 -5.11 18.78
N ILE A 307 2.72 -4.95 17.68
CA ILE A 307 2.14 -4.83 16.32
C ILE A 307 1.54 -6.18 15.89
N GLY A 308 2.11 -7.27 16.36
CA GLY A 308 1.48 -8.57 16.27
C GLY A 308 1.79 -9.37 15.01
N ARG A 309 0.80 -10.15 14.57
CA ARG A 309 0.93 -11.21 13.55
C ARG A 309 -0.09 -11.10 12.41
N GLY A 310 -0.93 -10.07 12.45
CA GLY A 310 -1.88 -9.83 11.39
C GLY A 310 -2.68 -8.57 11.62
N ASP A 311 -3.23 -8.07 10.52
CA ASP A 311 -4.28 -7.07 10.53
C ASP A 311 -5.44 -7.45 9.62
N LEU A 312 -6.54 -6.74 9.85
CA LEU A 312 -7.75 -6.76 9.06
C LEU A 312 -8.03 -5.31 8.68
N THR A 313 -8.28 -5.04 7.40
CA THR A 313 -8.74 -3.72 6.93
C THR A 313 -10.08 -3.88 6.21
N ALA A 314 -11.13 -3.32 6.80
CA ALA A 314 -12.46 -3.24 6.22
C ALA A 314 -12.67 -1.85 5.60
N PHE A 315 -13.26 -1.81 4.42
CA PHE A 315 -13.60 -0.60 3.69
C PHE A 315 -15.08 -0.62 3.33
N TYR A 316 -15.74 0.54 3.43
CA TYR A 316 -17.12 0.71 3.00
C TYR A 316 -17.33 2.07 2.35
N ARG A 317 -17.95 2.09 1.17
CA ARG A 317 -18.34 3.32 0.47
C ARG A 317 -19.84 3.56 0.58
N HIS A 318 -20.21 4.73 1.10
CA HIS A 318 -21.59 5.22 1.11
C HIS A 318 -21.68 6.57 0.39
N LYS A 319 -22.24 6.54 -0.83
CA LYS A 319 -22.25 7.69 -1.75
C LYS A 319 -20.80 8.14 -2.00
N GLU A 320 -20.47 9.39 -1.68
CA GLU A 320 -19.12 9.96 -1.81
C GLU A 320 -18.28 9.87 -0.53
N ASN A 321 -18.76 9.16 0.50
CA ASN A 321 -18.01 8.95 1.73
C ASN A 321 -17.34 7.58 1.73
N ASP A 322 -16.06 7.59 2.07
CA ASP A 322 -15.23 6.40 2.22
C ASP A 322 -14.92 6.21 3.70
N PHE A 323 -15.23 5.03 4.23
CA PHE A 323 -14.92 4.62 5.58
C PHE A 323 -13.93 3.46 5.55
N SER A 324 -12.89 3.51 6.38
CA SER A 324 -11.96 2.41 6.56
C SER A 324 -11.75 2.11 8.04
N LEU A 325 -11.70 0.83 8.38
CA LEU A 325 -11.42 0.34 9.73
C LEU A 325 -10.30 -0.69 9.65
N MET A 326 -9.16 -0.38 10.27
CA MET A 326 -8.06 -1.31 10.46
C MET A 326 -8.10 -1.83 11.90
N LEU A 327 -8.03 -3.16 12.05
CA LEU A 327 -7.87 -3.85 13.32
C LEU A 327 -6.58 -4.66 13.27
N ARG A 328 -5.77 -4.54 14.30
CA ARG A 328 -4.49 -5.25 14.44
C ARG A 328 -4.39 -5.86 15.83
N HIS A 329 -3.81 -7.06 15.91
CA HIS A 329 -3.69 -7.75 17.19
C HIS A 329 -2.44 -8.65 17.25
N SER A 330 -1.88 -8.81 18.47
CA SER A 330 -0.75 -9.69 18.74
C SER A 330 -1.08 -11.17 18.56
N LEU A 331 -2.36 -11.51 18.68
CA LEU A 331 -2.90 -12.88 18.75
C LEU A 331 -2.29 -13.68 19.91
N LYS A 332 -1.93 -12.98 20.99
CA LYS A 332 -1.53 -13.56 22.28
C LYS A 332 -2.51 -13.12 23.36
N GLY A 333 -2.62 -13.91 24.43
CA GLY A 333 -3.39 -13.56 25.62
C GLY A 333 -2.53 -12.97 26.75
N GLY A 334 -3.17 -12.67 27.87
CA GLY A 334 -2.53 -12.12 29.07
C GLY A 334 -1.88 -10.76 28.82
N ASP A 335 -0.74 -10.50 29.46
CA ASP A 335 -0.01 -9.22 29.39
C ASP A 335 0.58 -8.92 28.00
N LYS A 336 0.46 -9.85 27.05
CA LYS A 336 0.90 -9.68 25.65
C LYS A 336 -0.28 -9.49 24.69
N SER A 337 -1.48 -9.27 25.20
CA SER A 337 -2.69 -9.02 24.41
C SER A 337 -2.76 -7.57 23.95
N HIS A 338 -1.83 -7.18 23.07
CA HIS A 338 -1.77 -5.85 22.49
C HIS A 338 -2.43 -5.81 21.11
N GLY A 339 -2.88 -4.63 20.71
CA GLY A 339 -3.45 -4.39 19.40
C GLY A 339 -3.66 -2.91 19.14
N ALA A 340 -4.28 -2.63 18.00
CA ALA A 340 -4.67 -1.28 17.62
C ALA A 340 -5.93 -1.30 16.78
N VAL A 341 -6.65 -0.18 16.83
CA VAL A 341 -7.73 0.16 15.93
C VAL A 341 -7.42 1.48 15.25
N GLN A 342 -7.66 1.56 13.94
CA GLN A 342 -7.64 2.81 13.20
C GLN A 342 -8.93 2.95 12.41
N PHE A 343 -9.60 4.08 12.55
CA PHE A 343 -10.75 4.46 11.75
C PHE A 343 -10.41 5.69 10.91
N ASP A 344 -10.69 5.61 9.61
CA ASP A 344 -10.53 6.71 8.67
C ASP A 344 -11.87 7.03 8.01
N TRP A 345 -12.18 8.31 7.92
CA TRP A 345 -13.31 8.83 7.16
C TRP A 345 -12.83 9.88 6.17
N ALA A 346 -12.96 9.56 4.88
CA ALA A 346 -12.73 10.50 3.80
C ALA A 346 -14.09 10.99 3.22
N PHE A 347 -14.31 12.30 3.25
CA PHE A 347 -15.57 12.94 2.86
C PHE A 347 -15.38 13.93 1.70
N PRO A 348 -16.42 14.19 0.88
CA PRO A 348 -16.31 15.07 -0.27
C PRO A 348 -15.99 16.52 0.11
N ILE A 349 -14.99 17.12 -0.57
CA ILE A 349 -14.77 18.58 -0.60
C ILE A 349 -14.99 19.09 -2.01
N LYS A 350 -14.11 18.73 -2.96
CA LYS A 350 -14.20 19.18 -4.36
C LYS A 350 -13.40 18.27 -5.29
N GLY A 351 -14.05 17.74 -6.32
CA GLY A 351 -13.41 16.84 -7.27
C GLY A 351 -12.82 15.62 -6.54
N LYS A 352 -11.49 15.46 -6.63
CA LYS A 352 -10.77 14.35 -5.96
C LYS A 352 -10.22 14.72 -4.59
N LEU A 353 -10.20 16.00 -4.25
CA LEU A 353 -9.81 16.42 -2.92
C LEU A 353 -10.90 16.01 -1.94
N ARG A 354 -10.52 15.18 -0.97
CA ARG A 354 -11.37 14.75 0.13
C ARG A 354 -10.87 15.36 1.43
N GLY A 355 -11.78 15.65 2.34
CA GLY A 355 -11.43 15.88 3.74
C GLY A 355 -11.18 14.53 4.40
N HIS A 356 -10.25 14.46 5.34
CA HIS A 356 -9.80 13.21 5.95
C HIS A 356 -9.75 13.35 7.48
N LEU A 357 -10.59 12.57 8.17
CA LEU A 357 -10.51 12.36 9.62
C LEU A 357 -9.89 10.99 9.88
N GLN A 358 -8.92 10.92 10.78
CA GLN A 358 -8.28 9.68 11.22
C GLN A 358 -8.29 9.58 12.74
N LEU A 359 -8.70 8.44 13.27
CA LEU A 359 -8.68 8.11 14.68
C LEU A 359 -7.87 6.83 14.86
N PHE A 360 -6.89 6.84 15.73
CA PHE A 360 -6.09 5.65 16.08
C PHE A 360 -6.10 5.46 17.60
N ASP A 361 -6.28 4.24 18.08
CA ASP A 361 -6.02 3.87 19.48
C ASP A 361 -5.29 2.54 19.54
N GLY A 362 -4.21 2.49 20.33
CA GLY A 362 -3.46 1.25 20.56
C GLY A 362 -1.96 1.42 20.41
N TYR A 363 -1.29 0.35 20.00
CA TYR A 363 0.17 0.26 19.85
C TYR A 363 0.61 0.33 18.39
N GLY A 364 1.79 0.91 18.13
CA GLY A 364 2.42 0.90 16.81
C GLY A 364 1.72 1.73 15.75
N GLU A 365 1.43 2.99 16.11
CA GLU A 365 1.05 4.06 15.18
C GLU A 365 2.18 4.33 14.17
N SER A 366 3.43 4.28 14.65
CA SER A 366 4.67 4.29 13.87
C SER A 366 5.69 3.32 14.46
N LEU A 367 6.79 3.03 13.77
CA LEU A 367 7.80 2.09 14.28
C LEU A 367 8.45 2.56 15.59
N ILE A 368 8.77 3.85 15.74
CA ILE A 368 9.31 4.35 17.02
C ILE A 368 8.31 4.22 18.19
N ASP A 369 7.02 4.13 17.88
CA ASP A 369 5.91 4.00 18.85
C ASP A 369 5.36 2.56 18.87
N TYR A 370 6.11 1.55 18.39
CA TYR A 370 5.62 0.18 18.26
C TYR A 370 5.14 -0.43 19.59
N ASN A 371 5.80 -0.10 20.69
CA ASN A 371 5.51 -0.53 22.05
C ASN A 371 4.93 0.59 22.94
N HIS A 372 4.54 1.72 22.33
CA HIS A 372 3.91 2.84 23.03
C HIS A 372 2.41 2.85 22.75
N ARG A 373 1.57 2.96 23.79
CA ARG A 373 0.12 3.04 23.64
C ARG A 373 -0.34 4.48 23.72
N ALA A 374 -1.01 4.95 22.67
CA ALA A 374 -1.65 6.26 22.70
C ALA A 374 -2.88 6.31 21.78
N THR A 375 -3.71 7.33 22.01
CA THR A 375 -4.79 7.72 21.11
C THR A 375 -4.33 8.87 20.24
N TYR A 376 -4.55 8.78 18.93
CA TYR A 376 -4.23 9.83 17.98
C TYR A 376 -5.47 10.29 17.21
N VAL A 377 -5.58 11.60 17.00
CA VAL A 377 -6.66 12.23 16.24
C VAL A 377 -6.07 13.12 15.16
N GLY A 378 -6.38 12.80 13.91
CA GLY A 378 -5.88 13.47 12.73
C GLY A 378 -6.98 14.11 11.90
N LEU A 379 -6.77 15.35 11.45
CA LEU A 379 -7.65 16.04 10.52
C LEU A 379 -6.84 16.69 9.41
N GLY A 380 -7.28 16.48 8.17
CA GLY A 380 -6.68 17.11 7.00
C GLY A 380 -7.37 16.72 5.70
N VAL A 381 -6.57 16.39 4.69
CA VAL A 381 -7.03 16.11 3.33
C VAL A 381 -6.38 14.87 2.75
N SER A 382 -7.09 14.20 1.85
CA SER A 382 -6.56 13.11 1.03
C SER A 382 -6.84 13.34 -0.45
N LEU A 383 -5.98 12.74 -1.27
CA LEU A 383 -6.12 12.74 -2.74
C LEU A 383 -6.46 11.35 -3.27
N MET A 384 -5.91 10.30 -2.65
CA MET A 384 -6.11 8.92 -3.05
C MET A 384 -6.49 8.11 -1.81
N ASN A 385 -7.57 7.34 -1.89
CA ASN A 385 -8.03 6.45 -0.83
C ASN A 385 -7.77 4.99 -1.21
N TRP A 386 -8.29 4.03 -0.43
CA TRP A 386 -8.10 2.60 -0.66
C TRP A 386 -8.68 2.10 -2.00
N TYR A 387 -9.85 2.62 -2.43
CA TYR A 387 -10.59 2.17 -3.62
C TYR A 387 -11.30 3.31 -4.34
#